data_AF-A0A350ZXA2-F1
#
_entry.id   AF-A0A350ZXA2-F1
#
_cell.length_a   1.000
_cell.length_b   1.000
_cell.length_c   1.000
_cell.angle_alpha   90.00
_cell.angle_beta   90.00
_cell.angle_gamma   90.00
#
_symmetry.space_group_name_H-M   'P 1'
#
loop_
_entity.id
_entity.type
_entity.pdbx_description
1 polymer ?
#
loop_
_entity_poly.entity_id
_entity_poly.type
_entity_poly.pdbx_seq_one_letter_code
_entity_poly.pdbx_strand_id
1 'polypeptide(L)'
;LERSTAEIGEITRMLDAMYKRFSVEHGLKLTPPESFSTLRYEKEIDRLEAAFNRQINTALVLVTTEKHALTQKFFETVAVQARRTFEIANRDVEQWLRAVMSPLETQVREYQIQLKRRLESVKRIHEATDTLESRVDELKQGEQAVLALIADLDAHENAIADALGLARVESADTEAGRAVA
;
A
#
# COMPACT_ATOMS: atom_id res chain seq x y z
N LEU A 1 7.21 -12.51 32.31
CA LEU A 1 7.05 -13.26 31.04
C LEU A 1 5.62 -13.16 30.53
N GLU A 2 4.61 -13.35 31.38
CA GLU A 2 3.18 -13.15 31.06
C GLU A 2 2.86 -11.86 30.28
N ARG A 3 3.40 -10.71 30.69
CA ARG A 3 3.20 -9.44 29.98
C ARG A 3 3.73 -9.47 28.54
N SER A 4 4.90 -10.08 28.33
CA SER A 4 5.53 -10.18 27.01
C SER A 4 4.75 -11.16 26.11
N THR A 5 4.23 -12.25 26.67
CA THR A 5 3.32 -13.16 25.96
C THR A 5 2.00 -12.47 25.57
N ALA A 6 1.45 -11.62 26.44
CA ALA A 6 0.23 -10.86 26.14
C ALA A 6 0.44 -9.84 25.01
N GLU A 7 1.56 -9.11 25.03
CA GLU A 7 1.94 -8.15 23.98
C GLU A 7 2.15 -8.85 22.63
N ILE A 8 2.84 -9.99 22.61
CA ILE A 8 3.00 -10.80 21.38
C ILE A 8 1.63 -11.25 20.86
N GLY A 9 0.73 -11.70 21.75
CA GLY A 9 -0.62 -12.08 21.37
C GLY A 9 -1.45 -10.91 20.81
N GLU A 10 -1.25 -9.68 21.30
CA GLU A 10 -1.88 -8.48 20.75
C GLU A 10 -1.33 -8.14 19.36
N ILE A 11 -0.01 -8.22 19.18
CA ILE A 11 0.64 -8.04 17.88
C ILE A 11 0.13 -9.06 16.88
N THR A 12 0.02 -10.34 17.26
CA THR A 12 -0.54 -11.39 16.38
C THR A 12 -2.00 -11.10 16.00
N ARG A 13 -2.84 -10.65 16.94
CA ARG A 13 -4.24 -10.27 16.65
C ARG A 13 -4.31 -9.07 15.69
N MET A 14 -3.47 -8.07 15.89
CA MET A 14 -3.40 -6.90 15.01
C MET A 14 -2.93 -7.29 13.61
N LEU A 15 -1.92 -8.18 13.52
CA LEU A 15 -1.44 -8.74 12.27
C LEU A 15 -2.53 -9.52 11.55
N ASP A 16 -3.26 -10.41 12.22
CA ASP A 16 -4.39 -11.14 11.63
C ASP A 16 -5.48 -10.21 11.09
N ALA A 17 -5.82 -9.16 11.85
CA ALA A 17 -6.78 -8.16 11.42
C ALA A 17 -6.30 -7.40 10.17
N MET A 18 -5.01 -7.01 10.13
CA MET A 18 -4.41 -6.37 8.96
C MET A 18 -4.38 -7.33 7.76
N TYR A 19 -3.93 -8.57 7.94
CA TYR A 19 -3.89 -9.59 6.87
C TYR A 19 -5.28 -9.84 6.28
N LYS A 20 -6.33 -9.93 7.12
CA LYS A 20 -7.71 -10.04 6.65
C LYS A 20 -8.15 -8.82 5.85
N ARG A 21 -7.91 -7.60 6.36
CA ARG A 21 -8.26 -6.37 5.63
C ARG A 21 -7.54 -6.28 4.29
N PHE A 22 -6.24 -6.56 4.26
CA PHE A 22 -5.46 -6.56 3.02
C PHE A 22 -5.89 -7.66 2.05
N SER A 23 -6.24 -8.85 2.53
CA SER A 23 -6.73 -9.92 1.66
C SER A 23 -8.09 -9.58 1.04
N VAL A 24 -8.99 -8.95 1.81
CA VAL A 24 -10.32 -8.52 1.34
C VAL A 24 -10.26 -7.28 0.44
N GLU A 25 -9.49 -6.26 0.81
CA GLU A 25 -9.41 -4.98 0.08
C GLU A 25 -8.51 -5.07 -1.17
N HIS A 26 -7.50 -5.96 -1.17
CA HIS A 26 -6.51 -6.05 -2.24
C HIS A 26 -6.39 -7.42 -2.91
N GLY A 27 -7.22 -8.41 -2.54
CA GLY A 27 -7.30 -9.72 -3.22
C GLY A 27 -6.05 -10.60 -3.07
N LEU A 28 -5.15 -10.26 -2.14
CA LEU A 28 -3.88 -10.95 -1.94
C LEU A 28 -4.05 -12.20 -1.08
N LYS A 29 -3.56 -13.33 -1.60
CA LYS A 29 -3.35 -14.58 -0.86
C LYS A 29 -2.07 -14.45 -0.03
N LEU A 30 -2.13 -13.65 1.02
CA LEU A 30 -1.05 -13.59 2.01
C LEU A 30 -1.09 -14.86 2.84
N THR A 31 -0.03 -15.68 2.78
CA THR A 31 0.12 -16.85 3.67
C THR A 31 0.18 -16.33 5.11
N PRO A 32 -0.67 -16.83 6.02
CA PRO A 32 -0.61 -16.42 7.42
C PRO A 32 0.79 -16.77 7.96
N PRO A 33 1.48 -15.83 8.63
CA PRO A 33 2.76 -16.14 9.23
C PRO A 33 2.60 -17.21 10.32
N GLU A 34 3.62 -18.06 10.50
CA GLU A 34 3.64 -19.02 11.60
C GLU A 34 3.51 -18.27 12.94
N SER A 35 2.66 -18.78 13.82
CA SER A 35 2.46 -18.24 15.15
C SER A 35 3.74 -18.38 15.99
N PHE A 36 4.30 -17.27 16.47
CA PHE A 36 5.40 -17.30 17.42
C PHE A 36 4.88 -17.59 18.83
N SER A 37 5.54 -18.52 19.53
CA SER A 37 5.15 -18.93 20.88
C SER A 37 6.32 -18.75 21.85
N THR A 38 6.14 -17.86 22.83
CA THR A 38 7.07 -17.67 23.96
C THR A 38 7.07 -18.84 24.94
N LEU A 39 6.08 -19.74 24.84
CA LEU A 39 5.84 -20.85 25.76
C LEU A 39 7.03 -21.81 25.87
N ARG A 40 7.85 -21.92 24.82
CA ARG A 40 9.07 -22.73 24.83
C ARG A 40 10.13 -22.13 25.75
N TYR A 41 10.37 -20.82 25.68
CA TYR A 41 11.37 -20.14 26.50
C TYR A 41 10.92 -20.05 27.97
N GLU A 42 9.61 -19.91 28.20
CA GLU A 42 9.03 -19.94 29.54
C GLU A 42 9.29 -21.29 30.21
N LYS A 43 9.02 -22.40 29.52
CA LYS A 43 9.36 -23.76 30.02
C LYS A 43 10.85 -23.96 30.26
N GLU A 44 11.71 -23.37 29.43
CA GLU A 44 13.16 -23.44 29.61
C GLU A 44 13.61 -22.69 30.88
N ILE A 45 13.00 -21.54 31.16
CA ILE A 45 13.23 -20.75 32.37
C ILE A 45 12.68 -21.48 33.60
N ASP A 46 11.47 -22.05 33.56
CA ASP A 46 10.91 -22.85 34.65
C ASP A 46 11.80 -24.06 34.96
N ARG A 47 12.39 -24.67 33.92
CA ARG A 47 13.32 -25.80 34.08
C ARG A 47 14.62 -25.37 34.73
N LEU A 48 15.12 -24.18 34.38
CA LEU A 48 16.27 -23.54 35.02
C LEU A 48 15.97 -23.20 36.49
N GLU A 49 14.78 -22.68 36.78
CA GLU A 49 14.33 -22.38 38.15
C GLU A 49 14.17 -23.66 38.99
N ALA A 50 13.59 -24.72 38.41
CA ALA A 50 13.46 -26.01 39.08
C ALA A 50 14.82 -26.67 39.31
N ALA A 51 15.75 -26.57 38.35
CA ALA A 51 17.13 -27.03 38.53
C ALA A 51 17.84 -26.23 39.63
N PHE A 52 17.68 -24.91 39.63
CA PHE A 52 18.19 -24.01 40.65
C PHE A 52 17.64 -24.33 42.04
N ASN A 53 16.33 -24.52 42.20
CA ASN A 53 15.71 -24.86 43.48
C ASN A 53 16.16 -26.24 44.00
N ARG A 54 16.32 -27.25 43.12
CA ARG A 54 16.89 -28.55 43.53
C ARG A 54 18.34 -28.41 43.96
N GLN A 55 19.12 -27.64 43.21
CA GLN A 55 20.55 -27.50 43.42
C GLN A 55 20.87 -26.56 44.57
N ILE A 56 20.04 -25.56 44.87
CA ILE A 56 20.07 -24.78 46.11
C ILE A 56 19.64 -25.64 47.28
N ASN A 57 18.57 -26.43 47.23
CA ASN A 57 18.24 -27.30 48.37
C ASN A 57 19.36 -28.33 48.65
N THR A 58 20.06 -28.78 47.62
CA THR A 58 21.24 -29.66 47.74
C THR A 58 22.48 -28.88 48.19
N ALA A 59 22.71 -27.68 47.65
CA ALA A 59 23.85 -26.83 47.96
C ALA A 59 23.70 -26.14 49.31
N LEU A 60 22.50 -25.89 49.82
CA LEU A 60 22.26 -25.35 51.16
C LEU A 60 22.60 -26.41 52.21
N VAL A 61 22.29 -27.68 51.92
CA VAL A 61 22.76 -28.86 52.67
C VAL A 61 24.28 -29.08 52.53
N LEU A 62 24.89 -28.68 51.40
CA LEU A 62 26.34 -28.71 51.20
C LEU A 62 27.08 -27.49 51.78
N VAL A 63 26.44 -26.32 51.84
CA VAL A 63 26.97 -25.03 52.31
C VAL A 63 26.95 -24.96 53.82
N THR A 64 25.99 -25.64 54.48
CA THR A 64 26.13 -26.01 55.90
C THR A 64 27.39 -26.83 56.18
N THR A 65 28.05 -27.36 55.14
CA THR A 65 29.24 -28.23 55.20
C THR A 65 30.48 -27.63 54.49
N GLU A 66 30.55 -26.30 54.31
CA GLU A 66 31.66 -25.51 53.71
C GLU A 66 31.67 -25.35 52.17
N LYS A 67 31.41 -24.10 51.70
CA LYS A 67 32.20 -23.33 50.69
C LYS A 67 31.38 -22.20 50.05
N HIS A 68 31.43 -21.00 50.64
CA HIS A 68 30.80 -19.78 50.11
C HIS A 68 31.18 -19.44 48.66
N ALA A 69 32.42 -19.72 48.25
CA ALA A 69 32.92 -19.46 46.90
C ALA A 69 32.23 -20.30 45.80
N LEU A 70 31.72 -21.49 46.14
CA LEU A 70 31.03 -22.36 45.18
C LEU A 70 29.63 -21.81 44.85
N THR A 71 28.91 -21.35 45.87
CA THR A 71 27.63 -20.65 45.73
C THR A 71 27.73 -19.40 44.86
N GLN A 72 28.77 -18.58 45.04
CA GLN A 72 28.93 -17.35 44.26
C GLN A 72 29.16 -17.61 42.76
N LYS A 73 30.05 -18.56 42.42
CA LYS A 73 30.26 -18.98 41.02
C LYS A 73 29.01 -19.63 40.42
N PHE A 74 28.23 -20.36 41.21
CA PHE A 74 26.97 -20.93 40.76
C PHE A 74 25.93 -19.84 40.43
N PHE A 75 25.74 -18.86 41.31
CA PHE A 75 24.86 -17.71 41.05
C PHE A 75 25.28 -16.93 39.80
N GLU A 76 26.57 -16.70 39.62
CA GLU A 76 27.11 -16.04 38.43
C GLU A 76 26.83 -16.84 37.15
N THR A 77 26.98 -18.16 37.20
CA THR A 77 26.69 -19.06 36.07
C THR A 77 25.21 -19.05 35.69
N VAL A 78 24.31 -19.10 36.68
CA VAL A 78 22.86 -19.04 36.45
C VAL A 78 22.44 -17.69 35.88
N ALA A 79 23.01 -16.59 36.37
CA ALA A 79 22.73 -15.25 35.85
C ALA A 79 23.17 -15.10 34.38
N VAL A 80 24.34 -15.64 34.03
CA VAL A 80 24.82 -15.66 32.64
C VAL A 80 23.92 -16.52 31.74
N GLN A 81 23.52 -17.70 32.22
CA GLN A 81 22.62 -18.59 31.48
C GLN A 81 21.26 -17.94 31.25
N ALA A 82 20.67 -17.32 32.28
CA ALA A 82 19.39 -16.61 32.19
C ALA A 82 19.47 -15.46 31.18
N ARG A 83 20.52 -14.61 31.25
CA ARG A 83 20.73 -13.52 30.28
C ARG A 83 20.83 -14.04 28.86
N ARG A 84 21.58 -15.11 28.63
CA ARG A 84 21.72 -15.72 27.31
C ARG A 84 20.38 -16.24 26.76
N THR A 85 19.56 -16.85 27.59
CA THR A 85 18.22 -17.32 27.18
C THR A 85 17.33 -16.14 26.78
N PHE A 86 17.38 -15.02 27.51
CA PHE A 86 16.65 -13.81 27.14
C PHE A 86 17.15 -13.17 25.83
N GLU A 87 18.46 -13.11 25.62
CA GLU A 87 19.05 -12.58 24.38
C GLU A 87 18.63 -13.40 23.15
N ILE A 88 18.63 -14.73 23.26
CA ILE A 88 18.17 -15.62 22.19
C ILE A 88 16.69 -15.41 21.91
N ALA A 89 15.86 -15.39 22.96
CA ALA A 89 14.42 -15.17 22.82
C ALA A 89 14.10 -13.83 22.14
N ASN A 90 14.77 -12.74 22.53
CA ASN A 90 14.57 -11.43 21.90
C ASN A 90 14.96 -11.43 20.43
N ARG A 91 16.11 -12.03 20.10
CA ARG A 91 16.56 -12.13 18.71
C ARG A 91 15.58 -12.94 17.85
N ASP A 92 15.04 -14.02 18.39
CA ASP A 92 14.07 -14.87 17.69
C ASP A 92 12.73 -14.12 17.49
N VAL A 93 12.28 -13.32 18.46
CA VAL A 93 11.12 -12.42 18.33
C VAL A 93 11.35 -11.37 17.24
N GLU A 94 12.49 -10.69 17.25
CA GLU A 94 12.82 -9.67 16.24
C GLU A 94 12.87 -10.27 14.83
N GLN A 95 13.45 -11.46 14.70
CA GLN A 95 13.53 -12.17 13.43
C GLN A 95 12.15 -12.57 12.93
N TRP A 96 11.29 -13.07 13.82
CA TRP A 96 9.90 -13.37 13.50
C TRP A 96 9.13 -12.11 13.07
N LEU A 97 9.21 -11.02 13.84
CA LEU A 97 8.55 -9.76 13.51
C LEU A 97 8.97 -9.25 12.12
N ARG A 98 10.27 -9.31 11.82
CA ARG A 98 10.81 -8.89 10.52
C ARG A 98 10.30 -9.77 9.37
N ALA A 99 10.17 -11.08 9.59
CA ALA A 99 9.62 -12.01 8.61
C ALA A 99 8.14 -11.70 8.31
N VAL A 100 7.37 -11.27 9.31
CA VAL A 100 5.97 -10.88 9.11
C VAL A 100 5.82 -9.49 8.49
N MET A 101 6.68 -8.53 8.85
CA MET A 101 6.62 -7.16 8.35
C MET A 101 7.06 -7.04 6.89
N SER A 102 8.03 -7.84 6.44
CA SER A 102 8.58 -7.77 5.08
C SER A 102 7.53 -7.93 3.95
N PRO A 103 6.61 -8.92 4.01
CA PRO A 103 5.49 -9.00 3.07
C PRO A 103 4.59 -7.75 3.09
N LEU A 104 4.25 -7.23 4.27
CA LEU A 104 3.38 -6.05 4.40
C LEU A 104 4.02 -4.81 3.77
N GLU A 105 5.30 -4.57 4.03
CA GLU A 105 6.05 -3.46 3.45
C GLU A 105 6.09 -3.55 1.92
N THR A 106 6.32 -4.76 1.39
CA THR A 106 6.31 -5.02 -0.06
C THR A 106 4.95 -4.69 -0.67
N GLN A 107 3.86 -5.11 -0.03
CA GLN A 107 2.50 -4.85 -0.53
C GLN A 107 2.13 -3.36 -0.51
N VAL A 108 2.48 -2.64 0.56
CA VAL A 108 2.27 -1.19 0.64
C VAL A 108 3.03 -0.47 -0.48
N ARG A 109 4.28 -0.87 -0.73
CA ARG A 109 5.09 -0.29 -1.81
C ARG A 109 4.49 -0.56 -3.19
N GLU A 110 4.04 -1.78 -3.45
CA GLU A 110 3.40 -2.13 -4.72
C GLU A 110 2.11 -1.34 -4.94
N TYR A 111 1.27 -1.21 -3.90
CA TYR A 111 0.04 -0.42 -3.96
C TYR A 111 0.32 1.07 -4.25
N GLN A 112 1.34 1.65 -3.62
CA GLN A 112 1.76 3.02 -3.91
C GLN A 112 2.21 3.20 -5.37
N ILE A 113 2.93 2.24 -5.93
CA ILE A 113 3.35 2.27 -7.34
C ILE A 113 2.14 2.18 -8.27
N GLN A 114 1.20 1.28 -8.00
CA GLN A 114 -0.03 1.17 -8.80
C GLN A 114 -0.86 2.46 -8.75
N LEU A 115 -0.99 3.08 -7.58
CA LEU A 115 -1.73 4.34 -7.43
C LEU A 115 -1.07 5.48 -8.21
N LYS A 116 0.26 5.58 -8.17
CA LYS A 116 1.02 6.55 -8.98
C LYS A 116 0.80 6.34 -10.48
N ARG A 117 0.87 5.10 -10.96
CA ARG A 117 0.59 4.78 -12.37
C ARG A 117 -0.82 5.15 -12.79
N ARG A 118 -1.81 4.91 -11.93
CA ARG A 118 -3.20 5.33 -12.19
C ARG A 118 -3.31 6.85 -12.29
N LEU A 119 -2.65 7.60 -11.41
CA LEU A 119 -2.64 9.06 -11.44
C LEU A 119 -1.98 9.59 -12.72
N GLU A 120 -0.84 9.03 -13.13
CA GLU A 120 -0.18 9.41 -14.40
C GLU A 120 -1.05 9.10 -15.62
N SER A 121 -1.77 7.97 -15.61
CA SER A 121 -2.70 7.64 -16.70
C SER A 121 -3.86 8.63 -16.78
N VAL A 122 -4.43 9.01 -15.63
CA VAL A 122 -5.49 10.04 -15.58
C VAL A 122 -4.97 11.38 -16.09
N LYS A 123 -3.75 11.77 -15.71
CA LYS A 123 -3.11 12.99 -16.21
C LYS A 123 -2.97 12.98 -17.74
N ARG A 124 -2.48 11.87 -18.32
CA ARG A 124 -2.38 11.74 -19.78
C ARG A 124 -3.73 11.79 -20.49
N ILE A 125 -4.78 11.23 -19.88
CA ILE A 125 -6.15 11.33 -20.42
C ILE A 125 -6.61 12.78 -20.41
N HIS A 126 -6.33 13.52 -19.33
CA HIS A 126 -6.66 14.94 -19.25
C HIS A 126 -5.92 15.76 -20.32
N GLU A 127 -4.60 15.58 -20.45
CA GLU A 127 -3.81 16.23 -21.50
C GLU A 127 -4.31 15.91 -22.92
N ALA A 128 -4.71 14.66 -23.18
CA ALA A 128 -5.32 14.27 -24.44
C ALA A 128 -6.71 14.90 -24.65
N THR A 129 -7.47 15.12 -23.57
CA THR A 129 -8.77 15.80 -23.60
C THR A 129 -8.59 17.28 -23.92
N ASP A 130 -7.63 17.95 -23.29
CA ASP A 130 -7.30 19.36 -23.57
C ASP A 130 -6.85 19.54 -25.03
N THR A 131 -6.05 18.61 -25.53
CA THR A 131 -5.62 18.60 -26.95
C THR A 131 -6.82 18.41 -27.89
N LEU A 132 -7.77 17.55 -27.52
CA LEU A 132 -8.98 17.31 -28.31
C LEU A 132 -9.87 18.56 -28.31
N GLU A 133 -10.02 19.24 -27.17
CA GLU A 133 -10.76 20.48 -27.05
C GLU A 133 -10.16 21.59 -27.94
N SER A 134 -8.83 21.76 -27.91
CA SER A 134 -8.12 22.68 -28.81
C SER A 134 -8.41 22.39 -30.28
N ARG A 135 -8.42 21.11 -30.69
CA ARG A 135 -8.74 20.72 -32.08
C ARG A 135 -10.20 21.00 -32.44
N VAL A 136 -11.12 20.80 -31.50
CA VAL A 136 -12.55 21.12 -31.71
C VAL A 136 -12.71 22.63 -31.92
N ASP A 137 -12.02 23.45 -31.14
CA ASP A 137 -12.08 24.90 -31.28
C ASP A 137 -11.45 25.39 -32.58
N GLU A 138 -10.32 24.81 -33.01
CA GLU A 138 -9.74 25.05 -34.33
C GLU A 138 -10.73 24.70 -35.47
N LEU A 139 -11.42 23.56 -35.37
CA LEU A 139 -12.41 23.15 -36.36
C LEU A 139 -13.62 24.10 -36.40
N LYS A 140 -14.11 24.55 -35.24
CA LYS A 140 -15.19 25.55 -35.16
C LYS A 140 -14.78 26.89 -35.76
N GLN A 141 -13.55 27.34 -35.54
CA GLN A 141 -13.04 28.56 -36.16
C GLN A 141 -12.95 28.42 -37.68
N GLY A 142 -12.48 27.26 -38.16
CA GLY A 142 -12.48 26.94 -39.59
C GLY A 142 -13.88 26.93 -40.21
N GLU A 143 -14.85 26.32 -39.53
CA GLU A 143 -16.26 26.32 -39.93
C GLU A 143 -16.80 27.76 -40.04
N GLN A 144 -16.57 28.59 -39.02
CA GLN A 144 -16.99 29.99 -39.03
C GLN A 144 -16.35 30.78 -40.19
N ALA A 145 -15.06 30.55 -40.48
CA ALA A 145 -14.38 31.19 -41.60
C ALA A 145 -14.98 30.78 -42.95
N VAL A 146 -15.33 29.50 -43.11
CA VAL A 146 -15.99 29.02 -44.34
C VAL A 146 -17.39 29.60 -44.48
N LEU A 147 -18.18 29.64 -43.41
CA LEU A 147 -19.50 30.27 -43.42
C LEU A 147 -19.43 31.76 -43.78
N ALA A 148 -18.40 32.48 -43.29
CA ALA A 148 -18.18 33.87 -43.66
C ALA A 148 -17.84 34.04 -45.16
N LEU A 149 -17.03 33.13 -45.73
CA LEU A 149 -16.71 33.14 -47.17
C LEU A 149 -17.95 32.86 -48.03
N ILE A 150 -18.81 31.93 -47.61
CA ILE A 150 -20.08 31.66 -48.30
C ILE A 150 -20.96 32.92 -48.28
N ALA A 151 -21.10 33.56 -47.12
CA ALA A 151 -21.90 34.79 -47.01
C ALA A 151 -21.34 35.94 -47.88
N ASP A 152 -20.01 36.04 -48.00
CA ASP A 152 -19.39 37.03 -48.88
C ASP A 152 -19.63 36.70 -50.37
N LEU A 153 -19.52 35.43 -50.76
CA LEU A 153 -19.86 34.99 -52.12
C LEU A 153 -21.33 35.23 -52.47
N ASP A 154 -22.26 34.92 -51.55
CA ASP A 154 -23.68 35.22 -51.71
C ASP A 154 -23.91 36.74 -51.86
N ALA A 155 -23.19 37.56 -51.11
CA ALA A 155 -23.26 39.01 -51.25
C ALA A 155 -22.75 39.50 -52.61
N HIS A 156 -21.63 38.95 -53.11
CA HIS A 156 -21.11 39.26 -54.44
C HIS A 156 -22.06 38.79 -55.55
N GLU A 157 -22.65 37.60 -55.42
CA GLU A 157 -23.64 37.08 -56.37
C GLU A 157 -24.86 38.00 -56.45
N ASN A 158 -25.40 38.42 -55.29
CA ASN A 158 -26.51 39.37 -55.23
C ASN A 158 -26.13 40.74 -55.84
N ALA A 159 -24.93 41.25 -55.58
CA ALA A 159 -24.47 42.52 -56.16
C ALA A 159 -24.34 42.44 -57.69
N ILE A 160 -23.88 41.30 -58.22
CA ILE A 160 -23.81 41.05 -59.67
C ILE A 160 -25.22 40.94 -60.27
N ALA A 161 -26.14 40.22 -59.60
CA ALA A 161 -27.53 40.08 -60.05
C ALA A 161 -28.25 41.44 -60.13
N ASP A 162 -28.09 42.28 -59.10
CA ASP A 162 -28.62 43.65 -59.08
C ASP A 162 -28.02 44.52 -60.20
N ALA A 163 -26.70 44.44 -60.44
CA ALA A 163 -26.03 45.18 -61.51
C ALA A 163 -26.48 44.76 -62.92
N LEU A 164 -26.85 43.49 -63.10
CA LEU A 164 -27.36 42.93 -64.35
C LEU A 164 -28.89 43.10 -64.51
N GLY A 165 -29.59 43.61 -63.49
CA GLY A 165 -31.04 43.80 -63.51
C GLY A 165 -31.83 42.48 -63.52
N LEU A 166 -31.22 41.38 -63.09
CA LEU A 166 -31.86 40.08 -62.97
C LEU A 166 -32.54 39.99 -61.59
N ALA A 167 -33.81 39.56 -61.56
CA ALA A 167 -34.53 39.39 -60.30
C ALA A 167 -33.80 38.38 -59.40
N ARG A 168 -33.64 38.76 -58.12
CA ARG A 168 -32.97 38.01 -57.04
C ARG A 168 -33.16 36.50 -57.18
N VAL A 169 -32.06 35.78 -57.33
CA VAL A 169 -32.04 34.33 -57.22
C VAL A 169 -32.22 34.00 -55.74
N GLU A 170 -33.45 33.74 -55.31
CA GLU A 170 -33.65 32.98 -54.07
C GLU A 170 -33.10 31.58 -54.32
N SER A 171 -31.89 31.34 -53.83
CA SER A 171 -31.33 29.99 -53.71
C SER A 171 -32.18 29.22 -52.72
N ALA A 172 -33.07 28.39 -53.27
CA ALA A 172 -33.84 27.42 -52.53
C ALA A 172 -32.91 26.42 -51.81
N ASP A 173 -33.21 26.22 -50.54
CA ASP A 173 -32.97 25.01 -49.76
C ASP A 173 -31.57 24.73 -49.23
N THR A 174 -31.30 25.50 -48.18
CA THR A 174 -30.75 25.14 -46.86
C THR A 174 -31.24 23.79 -46.24
N GLU A 175 -31.76 22.80 -46.98
CA GLU A 175 -32.30 21.56 -46.38
C GLU A 175 -31.33 20.36 -46.30
N ALA A 176 -30.17 20.38 -46.96
CA ALA A 176 -29.26 19.22 -46.94
C ALA A 176 -28.46 19.04 -45.62
N GLY A 177 -28.40 20.06 -44.75
CA GLY A 177 -27.56 20.05 -43.54
C GLY A 177 -28.20 19.47 -42.27
N ARG A 178 -29.51 19.16 -42.27
CA ARG A 178 -30.24 18.76 -41.04
C ARG A 178 -30.42 17.25 -40.83
N ALA A 179 -29.91 16.40 -41.73
CA ALA A 179 -30.15 14.96 -41.72
C ALA A 179 -29.05 14.08 -41.07
N VAL A 180 -28.06 14.66 -40.37
CA VAL A 180 -26.97 13.87 -39.74
C VAL A 180 -26.80 14.22 -38.25
N ALA A 181 -27.91 14.30 -37.51
CA ALA A 181 -27.92 14.33 -36.04
C ALA A 181 -28.53 13.04 -35.49
#